data_AF-A0AAD7EKH6-F1
#
_entry.id   AF-A0AAD7EKH6-F1
#
_cell.length_a   1.000
_cell.length_b   1.000
_cell.length_c   1.000
_cell.angle_alpha   90.00
_cell.angle_beta   90.00
_cell.angle_gamma   90.00
#
_symmetry.space_group_name_H-M   'P 1'
#
loop_
_entity.id
_entity.type
_entity.pdbx_description
1 polymer ?
#
loop_
_entity_poly.entity_id
_entity_poly.type
_entity_poly.pdbx_seq_one_letter_code
_entity_poly.pdbx_strand_id
1 'polypeptide(L)'
;MIINQAPHLHTCNGRSYYRWILALATNNSLHITYTPGHSDKVSLPAHLNYEADHYASPAQCQPCEILSTPIPTFFMDEDTFYSHDDSWIESNIMTYLHKSRSLSTSRALTSGYQLRLTLHLYNPRPPPEFLYTHTYLAYSVLVQLYTQSGQLPPADLLHSHKLLPSARCWTGCDAIEDAHHIFIHCR
;
A
#
# COMPACT_ATOMS: atom_id res chain seq x y z
N MET A 1 -14.84 38.40 14.89
CA MET A 1 -13.83 38.45 13.80
C MET A 1 -13.67 37.03 13.29
N ILE A 2 -14.17 36.72 12.10
CA ILE A 2 -14.03 35.37 11.52
C ILE A 2 -12.62 35.28 10.95
N ILE A 3 -11.77 34.45 11.56
CA ILE A 3 -10.42 34.20 11.06
C ILE A 3 -10.55 33.41 9.76
N ASN A 4 -9.96 33.91 8.67
CA ASN A 4 -9.95 33.19 7.40
C ASN A 4 -9.06 31.94 7.52
N GLN A 5 -9.70 30.78 7.74
CA GLN A 5 -9.06 29.47 7.88
C GLN A 5 -8.84 28.77 6.53
N ALA A 6 -9.25 29.36 5.41
CA ALA A 6 -9.20 28.72 4.09
C ALA A 6 -7.81 28.15 3.73
N PRO A 7 -6.68 28.86 3.93
CA PRO A 7 -5.34 28.35 3.61
C PRO A 7 -5.00 27.06 4.37
N HIS A 8 -5.37 26.99 5.65
CA HIS A 8 -5.09 25.84 6.52
C HIS A 8 -5.94 24.62 6.14
N LEU A 9 -7.21 24.86 5.78
CA LEU A 9 -8.13 23.80 5.37
C LEU A 9 -7.76 23.10 4.06
N HIS A 10 -6.89 23.68 3.22
CA HIS A 10 -6.41 23.01 2.02
C HIS A 10 -5.53 21.80 2.32
N THR A 11 -4.85 21.79 3.46
CA THR A 11 -3.89 20.73 3.82
C THR A 11 -4.39 19.80 4.91
N CYS A 12 -5.52 20.12 5.55
CA CYS A 12 -6.09 19.32 6.62
C CYS A 12 -6.87 18.10 6.11
N ASN A 13 -6.79 17.01 6.86
CA ASN A 13 -7.69 15.88 6.69
C ASN A 13 -9.11 16.30 7.12
N GLY A 14 -10.13 15.77 6.45
CA GLY A 14 -11.54 16.09 6.76
C GLY A 14 -11.92 17.54 6.45
N ARG A 15 -11.29 18.16 5.45
CA ARG A 15 -11.56 19.55 5.03
C ARG A 15 -13.02 19.77 4.62
N SER A 16 -13.67 18.75 4.07
CA SER A 16 -15.10 18.79 3.71
C SER A 16 -15.97 19.06 4.95
N TYR A 17 -15.68 18.37 6.07
CA TYR A 17 -16.35 18.56 7.35
C TYR A 17 -16.14 19.96 7.91
N TYR A 18 -14.91 20.47 7.87
CA TYR A 18 -14.64 21.83 8.35
C TYR A 18 -15.35 22.89 7.51
N ARG A 19 -15.37 22.73 6.18
CA ARG A 19 -16.13 23.62 5.28
C ARG A 19 -17.63 23.57 5.59
N TRP A 20 -18.16 22.37 5.83
CA TRP A 20 -19.55 22.19 6.23
C TRP A 20 -19.87 22.88 7.57
N ILE A 21 -19.06 22.66 8.60
CA ILE A 21 -19.22 23.29 9.92
C ILE A 21 -19.13 24.81 9.81
N LEU A 22 -18.19 25.34 9.02
CA LEU A 22 -18.07 26.78 8.78
C LEU A 22 -19.28 27.34 8.04
N ALA A 23 -19.82 26.62 7.05
CA ALA A 23 -21.03 27.04 6.37
C ALA A 23 -22.24 27.06 7.33
N LEU A 24 -22.38 26.05 8.19
CA LEU A 24 -23.40 26.04 9.24
C LEU A 24 -23.24 27.19 10.23
N ALA A 25 -22.01 27.52 10.62
CA ALA A 25 -21.71 28.62 11.52
C ALA A 25 -21.91 30.00 10.88
N THR A 26 -21.75 30.10 9.56
CA THR A 26 -21.98 31.36 8.82
C THR A 26 -23.46 31.59 8.59
N ASN A 27 -24.22 30.52 8.30
CA ASN A 27 -25.64 30.59 7.97
C ASN A 27 -26.56 30.59 9.19
N ASN A 28 -26.06 30.25 10.37
CA ASN A 28 -26.82 30.24 11.62
C ASN A 28 -26.12 31.11 12.68
N SER A 29 -26.90 31.70 13.59
CA SER A 29 -26.36 32.35 14.79
C SER A 29 -25.87 31.29 15.78
N LEU A 30 -24.72 30.67 15.52
CA LEU A 30 -24.13 29.69 16.43
C LEU A 30 -23.35 30.40 17.55
N HIS A 31 -23.69 30.08 18.79
CA HIS A 31 -22.92 30.47 19.96
C HIS A 31 -22.08 29.27 20.44
N ILE A 32 -20.78 29.30 20.14
CA ILE A 32 -19.86 28.20 20.47
C ILE A 32 -19.38 28.35 21.92
N THR A 33 -19.67 27.35 22.76
CA THR A 33 -19.17 27.28 24.14
C THR A 33 -18.23 26.09 24.31
N TYR A 34 -17.11 26.32 24.99
CA TYR A 34 -16.22 25.25 25.40
C TYR A 34 -16.66 24.66 26.75
N THR A 35 -16.86 23.34 26.80
CA THR A 35 -17.11 22.60 28.04
C THR A 35 -15.94 21.64 28.26
N PRO A 36 -15.21 21.72 29.39
CA PRO A 36 -14.14 20.78 29.69
C PRO A 36 -14.67 19.34 29.80
N GLY A 37 -14.03 18.39 29.10
CA GLY A 37 -14.31 16.97 29.26
C GLY A 37 -13.88 16.44 30.62
N HIS A 38 -14.52 15.35 31.06
CA HIS A 38 -14.23 14.65 32.32
C HIS A 38 -14.12 15.55 33.56
N SER A 39 -14.89 16.64 33.61
CA SER A 39 -14.92 17.51 34.78
C SER A 39 -15.90 16.99 35.83
N ASP A 40 -15.57 17.12 37.12
CA ASP A 40 -16.49 16.82 38.23
C ASP A 40 -17.65 17.84 38.38
N LYS A 41 -17.87 18.67 37.36
CA LYS A 41 -18.90 19.71 37.36
C LYS A 41 -20.24 19.08 37.05
N VAL A 42 -21.27 19.48 37.82
CA VAL A 42 -22.64 18.99 37.68
C VAL A 42 -23.54 19.97 36.90
N SER A 43 -22.93 20.88 36.12
CA SER A 43 -23.69 21.85 35.33
C SER A 43 -24.36 21.18 34.13
N LEU A 44 -25.46 21.75 33.65
CA LEU A 44 -26.16 21.23 32.46
C LEU A 44 -25.23 21.02 31.25
N PRO A 45 -24.31 21.95 30.90
CA PRO A 45 -23.33 21.71 29.83
C PRO A 45 -22.42 20.50 30.09
N ALA A 46 -21.99 20.30 31.34
CA ALA A 46 -21.14 19.17 31.70
C ALA A 46 -21.89 17.83 31.59
N HIS A 47 -23.18 17.80 31.97
CA HIS A 47 -24.03 16.62 31.81
C HIS A 47 -24.28 16.28 30.34
N LEU A 48 -24.60 17.27 29.51
CA LEU A 48 -24.77 17.08 28.06
C LEU A 48 -23.48 16.63 27.38
N ASN A 49 -22.33 17.15 27.80
CA ASN A 49 -21.03 16.68 27.31
C ASN A 49 -20.76 15.22 27.72
N TYR A 50 -21.11 14.85 28.96
CA TYR A 50 -21.00 13.46 29.42
C TYR A 50 -21.90 12.51 28.60
N GLU A 51 -23.14 12.89 28.31
CA GLU A 51 -24.01 12.09 27.44
C GLU A 51 -23.45 11.96 26.03
N ALA A 52 -22.97 13.06 25.44
CA ALA A 52 -22.33 13.04 24.13
C ALA A 52 -21.12 12.09 24.10
N ASP A 53 -20.24 12.14 25.11
CA ASP A 53 -19.09 11.23 25.25
C ASP A 53 -19.54 9.77 25.48
N HIS A 54 -20.60 9.56 26.25
CA HIS A 54 -21.17 8.24 26.53
C HIS A 54 -21.70 7.57 25.26
N TYR A 55 -22.29 8.33 24.33
CA TYR A 55 -22.74 7.79 23.03
C TYR A 55 -21.61 7.70 22.01
N ALA A 56 -20.65 8.63 22.03
CA ALA A 56 -19.53 8.62 21.09
C ALA A 56 -18.55 7.47 21.36
N SER A 57 -18.28 7.13 22.63
CA SER A 57 -17.27 6.11 22.97
C SER A 57 -17.62 4.69 22.47
N PRO A 58 -18.86 4.18 22.64
CA PRO A 58 -19.27 2.90 22.07
C PRO A 58 -19.33 2.92 20.54
N ALA A 59 -19.70 4.06 19.94
CA ALA A 59 -19.77 4.21 18.49
C ALA A 59 -18.41 4.06 17.79
N GLN A 60 -17.30 4.27 18.51
CA GLN A 60 -15.94 4.01 17.99
C GLN A 60 -15.58 2.52 17.94
N CYS A 61 -16.14 1.72 18.85
CA CYS A 61 -15.79 0.31 19.02
C CYS A 61 -16.76 -0.64 18.30
N GLN A 62 -17.96 -0.16 17.96
CA GLN A 62 -18.87 -0.92 17.11
C GLN A 62 -18.38 -0.83 15.67
N PRO A 63 -18.22 -1.97 14.94
CA PRO A 63 -18.14 -1.94 13.50
C PRO A 63 -19.47 -1.38 13.03
N CYS A 64 -19.48 -0.08 12.80
CA CYS A 64 -20.68 0.63 12.48
C CYS A 64 -21.14 0.05 11.14
N GLU A 65 -22.32 -0.60 11.12
CA GLU A 65 -23.21 -0.45 9.99
C GLU A 65 -23.50 1.04 9.92
N ILE A 66 -22.54 1.81 9.38
CA ILE A 66 -22.73 3.21 9.06
C ILE A 66 -23.83 3.13 8.01
N LEU A 67 -25.09 3.29 8.44
CA LEU A 67 -26.16 3.76 7.56
C LEU A 67 -25.48 4.85 6.77
N SER A 68 -25.35 4.68 5.45
CA SER A 68 -24.61 5.58 4.56
C SER A 68 -25.19 6.98 4.69
N THR A 69 -24.83 7.69 5.76
CA THR A 69 -24.99 9.11 5.88
C THR A 69 -24.06 9.62 4.80
N PRO A 70 -24.61 10.25 3.76
CA PRO A 70 -23.77 10.73 2.69
C PRO A 70 -22.78 11.67 3.35
N ILE A 71 -21.50 11.32 3.28
CA ILE A 71 -20.41 12.27 3.52
C ILE A 71 -20.81 13.52 2.74
N PRO A 72 -20.74 14.73 3.34
CA PRO A 72 -21.29 15.92 2.73
C PRO A 72 -20.57 16.24 1.42
N THR A 73 -21.04 15.62 0.33
CA THR A 73 -20.46 15.71 -1.02
C THR A 73 -20.56 17.12 -1.56
N PHE A 74 -21.55 17.89 -1.10
CA PHE A 74 -21.74 19.30 -1.42
C PHE A 74 -20.63 20.23 -0.91
N PHE A 75 -19.77 19.77 0.02
CA PHE A 75 -18.62 20.55 0.51
C PHE A 75 -17.26 19.95 0.12
N MET A 76 -17.27 18.85 -0.63
CA MET A 76 -16.10 18.28 -1.28
C MET A 76 -15.75 19.10 -2.53
N ASP A 77 -14.49 19.00 -3.01
CA ASP A 77 -14.14 19.58 -4.31
C ASP A 77 -14.83 18.77 -5.42
N GLU A 78 -15.16 19.42 -6.54
CA GLU A 78 -15.85 18.79 -7.68
C GLU A 78 -15.15 17.51 -8.16
N ASP A 79 -13.81 17.52 -8.21
CA ASP A 79 -12.98 16.40 -8.66
C ASP A 79 -12.31 15.65 -7.49
N THR A 80 -13.05 15.38 -6.41
CA THR A 80 -12.48 14.63 -5.27
C THR A 80 -12.29 13.15 -5.62
N PHE A 81 -11.09 12.62 -5.35
CA PHE A 81 -10.72 11.24 -5.63
C PHE A 81 -11.52 10.25 -4.77
N TYR A 82 -11.84 9.09 -5.35
CA TYR A 82 -12.51 7.98 -4.68
C TYR A 82 -11.80 6.66 -4.98
N SER A 83 -11.70 5.79 -3.97
CA SER A 83 -11.25 4.41 -4.08
C SER A 83 -12.24 3.49 -3.35
N HIS A 84 -12.47 2.27 -3.86
CA HIS A 84 -13.32 1.30 -3.16
C HIS A 84 -12.75 0.88 -1.81
N ASP A 85 -11.42 0.83 -1.68
CA ASP A 85 -10.76 0.38 -0.45
C ASP A 85 -10.71 1.49 0.61
N ASP A 86 -10.48 2.73 0.18
CA ASP A 86 -10.19 3.87 1.07
C ASP A 86 -11.30 4.94 1.08
N SER A 87 -12.39 4.73 0.33
CA SER A 87 -13.46 5.71 0.10
C SER A 87 -12.95 7.05 -0.48
N TRP A 88 -13.49 8.18 -0.03
CA TRP A 88 -13.13 9.51 -0.53
C TRP A 88 -11.78 9.98 0.00
N ILE A 89 -10.92 10.46 -0.91
CA ILE A 89 -9.55 10.89 -0.61
C ILE A 89 -9.48 12.40 -0.72
N GLU A 90 -9.50 13.08 0.42
CA GLU A 90 -9.60 14.54 0.47
C GLU A 90 -8.27 15.28 0.50
N SER A 91 -7.17 14.64 0.91
CA SER A 91 -5.89 15.30 1.15
C SER A 91 -4.71 14.46 0.69
N ASN A 92 -3.56 15.10 0.52
CA ASN A 92 -2.27 14.45 0.24
C ASN A 92 -2.32 13.45 -0.93
N ILE A 93 -3.02 13.82 -2.02
CA ILE A 93 -3.27 12.98 -3.19
C ILE A 93 -1.97 12.37 -3.74
N MET A 94 -0.90 13.14 -3.81
CA MET A 94 0.39 12.63 -4.28
C MET A 94 0.92 11.50 -3.39
N THR A 95 0.88 11.67 -2.07
CA THR A 95 1.29 10.64 -1.11
C THR A 95 0.40 9.40 -1.23
N TYR A 96 -0.91 9.59 -1.38
CA TYR A 96 -1.86 8.51 -1.61
C TYR A 96 -1.52 7.72 -2.90
N LEU A 97 -1.30 8.42 -4.01
CA LEU A 97 -0.96 7.81 -5.30
C LEU A 97 0.38 7.06 -5.24
N HIS A 98 1.39 7.63 -4.58
CA HIS A 98 2.68 6.96 -4.40
C HIS A 98 2.54 5.68 -3.56
N LYS A 99 1.80 5.73 -2.45
CA LYS A 99 1.52 4.57 -1.60
C LYS A 99 0.73 3.50 -2.36
N SER A 100 -0.33 3.90 -3.05
CA SER A 100 -1.18 3.00 -3.84
C SER A 100 -0.37 2.29 -4.93
N ARG A 101 0.43 3.04 -5.72
CA ARG A 101 1.33 2.45 -6.72
C ARG A 101 2.35 1.51 -6.11
N SER A 102 2.99 1.88 -5.00
CA SER A 102 3.95 1.03 -4.32
C SER A 102 3.33 -0.29 -3.85
N LEU A 103 2.11 -0.24 -3.30
CA LEU A 103 1.36 -1.43 -2.89
C LEU A 103 0.97 -2.28 -4.10
N SER A 104 0.47 -1.69 -5.19
CA SER A 104 0.16 -2.43 -6.43
C SER A 104 1.40 -3.11 -7.01
N THR A 105 2.53 -2.41 -7.09
CA THR A 105 3.80 -2.99 -7.56
C THR A 105 4.28 -4.09 -6.64
N SER A 106 4.24 -3.89 -5.31
CA SER A 106 4.62 -4.92 -4.34
C SER A 106 3.73 -6.16 -4.43
N ARG A 107 2.41 -5.98 -4.56
CA ARG A 107 1.46 -7.09 -4.76
C ARG A 107 1.75 -7.84 -6.05
N ALA A 108 1.99 -7.14 -7.16
CA ALA A 108 2.34 -7.75 -8.45
C ALA A 108 3.66 -8.55 -8.40
N LEU A 109 4.68 -8.03 -7.71
CA LEU A 109 5.95 -8.73 -7.50
C LEU A 109 5.79 -9.96 -6.60
N THR A 110 4.95 -9.86 -5.57
CA THR A 110 4.69 -10.96 -4.62
C THR A 110 3.85 -12.08 -5.24
N SER A 111 2.82 -11.73 -6.04
CA SER A 111 1.91 -12.71 -6.64
C SER A 111 2.49 -13.42 -7.87
N GLY A 112 3.43 -12.79 -8.56
CA GLY A 112 3.97 -13.31 -9.81
C GLY A 112 5.18 -14.21 -9.65
N TYR A 113 6.15 -13.84 -8.80
CA TYR A 113 7.49 -14.42 -8.93
C TYR A 113 8.38 -14.44 -7.68
N GLN A 114 7.86 -14.53 -6.45
CA GLN A 114 8.68 -14.72 -5.23
C GLN A 114 9.98 -13.88 -5.23
N LEU A 115 9.88 -12.56 -5.46
CA LEU A 115 11.01 -11.60 -5.54
C LEU A 115 11.75 -11.48 -6.89
N ARG A 116 11.32 -12.11 -8.00
CA ARG A 116 11.93 -11.84 -9.32
C ARG A 116 11.36 -10.56 -9.94
N LEU A 117 12.24 -9.85 -10.65
CA LEU A 117 11.90 -8.66 -11.43
C LEU A 117 10.78 -8.95 -12.45
N THR A 118 9.91 -7.97 -12.66
CA THR A 118 8.74 -8.03 -13.55
C THR A 118 9.10 -8.46 -14.97
N LEU A 119 8.24 -9.28 -15.60
CA LEU A 119 8.40 -9.77 -16.99
C LEU A 119 8.72 -8.69 -18.04
N HIS A 120 8.33 -7.45 -17.80
CA HIS A 120 8.54 -6.33 -18.73
C HIS A 120 10.00 -5.85 -18.78
N LEU A 121 10.82 -6.26 -17.81
CA LEU A 121 12.27 -6.04 -17.81
C LEU A 121 13.04 -7.17 -18.53
N TYR A 122 12.34 -8.24 -18.94
CA TYR A 122 12.97 -9.29 -19.72
C TYR A 122 13.15 -8.83 -21.15
N ASN A 123 14.31 -9.13 -21.72
CA ASN A 123 14.56 -8.94 -23.14
C ASN A 123 13.58 -9.84 -23.93
N PRO A 124 12.68 -9.29 -24.78
CA PRO A 124 11.72 -10.08 -25.52
C PRO A 124 12.35 -10.86 -26.68
N ARG A 125 13.65 -10.69 -26.93
CA ARG A 125 14.36 -11.43 -27.97
C ARG A 125 14.60 -12.86 -27.50
N PRO A 126 14.44 -13.86 -28.38
CA PRO A 126 14.84 -15.21 -28.08
C PRO A 126 16.32 -15.23 -27.68
N PRO A 127 16.71 -16.07 -26.70
CA PRO A 127 18.11 -16.18 -26.33
C PRO A 127 18.94 -16.55 -27.58
N PRO A 128 20.18 -16.05 -27.69
CA PRO A 128 21.07 -16.43 -28.78
C PRO A 128 21.16 -17.96 -28.88
N GLU A 129 21.18 -18.46 -30.11
CA GLU A 129 21.24 -19.90 -30.43
C GLU A 129 22.38 -20.62 -29.68
N PHE A 130 23.44 -19.87 -29.36
CA PHE A 130 24.52 -20.29 -28.49
C PHE A 130 24.77 -19.24 -27.40
N LEU A 131 24.09 -19.38 -26.26
CA LEU A 131 24.35 -18.61 -25.03
C LEU A 131 25.81 -18.72 -24.52
N TYR A 132 26.58 -19.68 -25.05
CA TYR A 132 27.80 -20.20 -24.45
C TYR A 132 29.06 -20.10 -25.32
N THR A 133 28.99 -19.50 -26.50
CA THR A 133 30.16 -19.23 -27.36
C THR A 133 30.14 -17.73 -27.63
N HIS A 134 30.98 -16.90 -27.00
CA HIS A 134 32.28 -16.63 -27.59
C HIS A 134 33.30 -15.86 -26.71
N THR A 135 33.06 -15.57 -25.44
CA THR A 135 34.10 -14.93 -24.60
C THR A 135 33.95 -15.21 -23.10
N TYR A 136 35.06 -15.52 -22.42
CA TYR A 136 35.13 -15.76 -20.97
C TYR A 136 34.57 -14.59 -20.14
N LEU A 137 34.70 -13.35 -20.63
CA LEU A 137 34.15 -12.14 -20.01
C LEU A 137 32.63 -12.07 -20.10
N ALA A 138 32.06 -12.31 -21.29
CA ALA A 138 30.60 -12.31 -21.47
C ALA A 138 29.92 -13.41 -20.64
N TYR A 139 30.59 -14.57 -20.50
CA TYR A 139 30.15 -15.65 -19.62
C TYR A 139 30.05 -15.19 -18.16
N SER A 140 31.13 -14.59 -17.62
CA SER A 140 31.14 -14.13 -16.24
C SER A 140 30.13 -13.02 -15.97
N VAL A 141 29.92 -12.11 -16.93
CA VAL A 141 28.96 -11.01 -16.81
C VAL A 141 27.52 -11.52 -16.84
N LEU A 142 27.17 -12.45 -17.76
CA LEU A 142 25.85 -13.07 -17.79
C LEU A 142 25.59 -13.89 -16.54
N VAL A 143 26.56 -14.72 -16.12
CA VAL A 143 26.49 -15.49 -14.89
C VAL A 143 26.27 -14.58 -13.69
N GLN A 144 27.04 -13.52 -13.54
CA GLN A 144 26.88 -12.52 -12.47
C GLN A 144 25.53 -11.83 -12.54
N LEU A 145 25.07 -11.47 -13.73
CA LEU A 145 23.76 -10.84 -13.92
C LEU A 145 22.62 -11.77 -13.49
N TYR A 146 22.70 -13.06 -13.83
CA TYR A 146 21.71 -14.07 -13.49
C TYR A 146 21.77 -14.50 -12.01
N THR A 147 22.97 -14.52 -11.40
CA THR A 147 23.12 -14.75 -9.95
C THR A 147 22.63 -13.58 -9.12
N GLN A 148 23.06 -12.36 -9.47
CA GLN A 148 22.66 -11.14 -8.75
C GLN A 148 21.16 -10.86 -8.86
N SER A 149 20.52 -11.34 -9.93
CA SER A 149 19.06 -11.23 -10.12
C SER A 149 18.26 -12.40 -9.54
N GLY A 150 18.89 -13.43 -8.97
CA GLY A 150 18.20 -14.62 -8.45
C GLY A 150 17.41 -15.39 -9.53
N GLN A 151 17.84 -15.25 -10.79
CA GLN A 151 17.11 -15.71 -11.96
C GLN A 151 17.53 -17.10 -12.46
N LEU A 152 18.54 -17.72 -11.86
CA LEU A 152 18.85 -19.12 -12.13
C LEU A 152 17.92 -20.00 -11.28
N PRO A 153 16.98 -20.72 -11.90
CA PRO A 153 16.10 -21.62 -11.16
C PRO A 153 16.94 -22.80 -10.66
N PRO A 154 17.03 -23.03 -9.34
CA PRO A 154 17.65 -24.24 -8.80
C PRO A 154 16.80 -25.48 -9.15
N ALA A 155 17.41 -26.67 -9.14
CA ALA A 155 16.70 -27.88 -9.57
C ALA A 155 15.51 -28.25 -8.66
N ASP A 156 15.49 -27.78 -7.41
CA ASP A 156 14.34 -27.92 -6.52
C ASP A 156 13.08 -27.20 -7.05
N LEU A 157 13.27 -26.01 -7.61
CA LEU A 157 12.23 -25.17 -8.18
C LEU A 157 11.77 -25.74 -9.53
N LEU A 158 12.70 -26.21 -10.35
CA LEU A 158 12.34 -26.90 -11.59
C LEU A 158 11.62 -28.23 -11.34
N HIS A 159 12.00 -28.96 -10.30
CA HIS A 159 11.34 -30.21 -9.91
C HIS A 159 9.94 -29.97 -9.35
N SER A 160 9.76 -28.98 -8.48
CA SER A 160 8.44 -28.60 -7.95
C SER A 160 7.48 -28.12 -9.05
N HIS A 161 8.01 -27.52 -10.12
CA HIS A 161 7.27 -27.15 -11.33
C HIS A 161 7.10 -28.30 -12.35
N LYS A 162 7.54 -29.53 -12.02
CA LYS A 162 7.51 -30.72 -12.89
C LYS A 162 8.27 -30.57 -14.21
N LEU A 163 9.23 -29.64 -14.27
CA LEU A 163 10.09 -29.42 -15.42
C LEU A 163 11.33 -30.34 -15.38
N LEU A 164 11.73 -30.78 -14.19
CA LEU A 164 12.78 -31.78 -14.00
C LEU A 164 12.27 -33.02 -13.26
N PRO A 165 12.78 -34.22 -13.61
CA PRO A 165 12.41 -35.46 -12.96
C PRO A 165 12.97 -35.60 -11.54
N SER A 166 13.96 -34.80 -11.17
CA SER A 166 14.67 -34.86 -9.90
C SER A 166 15.20 -33.48 -9.52
N ALA A 167 15.21 -33.18 -8.21
CA ALA A 167 15.83 -31.99 -7.64
C ALA A 167 17.33 -32.17 -7.32
N ARG A 168 17.90 -33.33 -7.64
CA ARG A 168 19.32 -33.63 -7.42
C ARG A 168 20.20 -32.85 -8.38
N CYS A 169 21.40 -32.51 -7.90
CA CYS A 169 22.43 -31.86 -8.68
C CYS A 169 22.71 -32.58 -10.00
N TRP A 170 22.62 -31.84 -11.10
CA TRP A 170 22.95 -32.33 -12.44
C TRP A 170 24.44 -32.68 -12.63
N THR A 171 25.33 -32.12 -11.81
CA THR A 171 26.78 -32.38 -11.88
C THR A 171 27.23 -33.62 -11.10
N GLY A 172 26.30 -34.31 -10.42
CA GLY A 172 26.53 -35.68 -9.93
C GLY A 172 26.70 -35.87 -8.43
N CYS A 173 26.49 -34.85 -7.59
CA CYS A 173 26.41 -35.06 -6.14
C CYS A 173 24.99 -35.44 -5.68
N ASP A 174 24.89 -36.08 -4.52
CA ASP A 174 23.60 -36.49 -3.93
C ASP A 174 22.82 -35.35 -3.24
N ALA A 175 23.33 -34.13 -3.29
CA ALA A 175 22.67 -32.96 -2.73
C ALA A 175 21.58 -32.40 -3.67
N ILE A 176 20.64 -31.65 -3.08
CA ILE A 176 19.66 -30.85 -3.84
C ILE A 176 20.40 -29.71 -4.51
N GLU A 177 20.18 -29.50 -5.80
CA GLU A 177 20.85 -28.45 -6.56
C GLU A 177 20.39 -27.08 -6.10
N ASP A 178 21.29 -26.35 -5.42
CA ASP A 178 21.11 -24.94 -5.09
C ASP A 178 21.92 -24.04 -6.06
N ALA A 179 21.84 -22.73 -5.88
CA ALA A 179 22.58 -21.78 -6.73
C ALA A 179 24.11 -22.01 -6.72
N HIS A 180 24.69 -22.59 -5.67
CA HIS A 180 26.11 -22.91 -5.59
C HIS A 180 26.49 -24.08 -6.52
N HIS A 181 25.62 -25.09 -6.62
CA HIS A 181 25.80 -26.27 -7.49
C HIS A 181 25.79 -25.93 -8.99
N ILE A 182 25.25 -24.76 -9.37
CA ILE A 182 25.25 -24.28 -10.76
C ILE A 182 26.64 -23.79 -11.19
N PHE A 183 27.46 -23.29 -10.25
CA PHE A 183 28.74 -22.62 -10.57
C PHE A 183 29.98 -23.40 -10.19
N ILE A 184 29.83 -24.45 -9.40
CA ILE A 184 30.95 -25.23 -8.88
C ILE A 184 30.74 -26.67 -9.29
N HIS A 185 31.79 -27.28 -9.83
CA HIS A 185 31.81 -28.72 -10.04
C HIS A 185 31.71 -29.42 -8.69
N CYS A 186 30.56 -30.02 -8.45
CA CYS A 186 30.38 -30.90 -7.31
C CYS A 186 31.22 -32.16 -7.54
N ARG A 187 31.93 -32.59 -6.49
CA ARG A 187 32.66 -33.87 -6.47
C ARG A 187 31.84 -34.92 -5.76
#